data_AF-A0A166FP96-F1
#
_entry.id   AF-A0A166FP96-F1
#
_cell.length_a   1.000
_cell.length_b   1.000
_cell.length_c   1.000
_cell.angle_alpha   90.00
_cell.angle_beta   90.00
_cell.angle_gamma   90.00
#
_symmetry.space_group_name_H-M   'P 1'
#
loop_
_entity.id
_entity.type
_entity.pdbx_description
1 polymer ?
#
loop_
_entity_poly.entity_id
_entity_poly.type
_entity_poly.pdbx_seq_one_letter_code
_entity_poly.pdbx_strand_id
1 'polypeptide(L)'
;MTTSPDHYSEDDEDDIDDGYDSESCAETDSSYEFEHRLDEKIDNILSDPAGAMARLKRLHETRIHLGTNAELHIFMEALGDFLWPLQNSDDAVFRTDHPITKELVKHGLLELILDVAANGLFNEGLDYVCSILTIVITLVFVVKNEPENPSDQDRPASSATSQCTIFDKIISNLLRATWDARDLLRIDDDNREDGALNLVRGLLLTLLLRIQYDRLGEPGWVDLRGVAAFLWLSVDEELDRRAVLDSNKCFVIGLVTFALRGKTGWKGVKPFMEDLCDMYGGLRVLERLTSTYLQFKSLSEDEGVAFLYWTPRLLNTPQFYPYFKTTGIFVAVRAVYDERMGELEGRGDLEMEITTINAVVWMAYHMTKVAPFQDGPMLLVKQCGILELMGHFVVLHSKDKRALRSTENPPRRVIEVFTDVARALNLRSGKNEFRKRFKLLLRREWYPTLKVLRETKDAGPQRQSLEEAWQSFGDAMNLDEAREKHEYELDMKRAADRRCSWRDCEYHVKKPPKTRACVGCNEARYCSKACQRKDWREGGHRAQCKRLKDVPQSFIEMQEREENRNVAESASSGTRRLRSRPFQ
;
A
#
# COMPACT_ATOMS: atom_id res chain seq x y z
N MET A 1 -9.13 -49.93 28.08
CA MET A 1 -10.11 -49.62 27.02
C MET A 1 -9.36 -49.62 25.72
N THR A 2 -9.37 -50.78 25.07
CA THR A 2 -8.63 -51.13 23.86
C THR A 2 -9.66 -51.26 22.75
N THR A 3 -9.54 -50.44 21.71
CA THR A 3 -10.38 -50.53 20.51
C THR A 3 -9.56 -51.09 19.35
N SER A 4 -10.09 -52.17 18.79
CA SER A 4 -9.61 -52.92 17.63
C SER A 4 -9.58 -52.10 16.33
N PRO A 5 -8.80 -52.54 15.33
CA PRO A 5 -8.94 -52.12 13.95
C PRO A 5 -9.86 -53.09 13.19
N ASP A 6 -10.94 -52.56 12.61
CA ASP A 6 -11.84 -53.32 11.74
C ASP A 6 -11.25 -53.43 10.31
N HIS A 7 -11.26 -54.67 9.84
CA HIS A 7 -11.14 -55.10 8.46
C HIS A 7 -12.16 -54.37 7.58
N TYR A 8 -11.70 -53.80 6.47
CA TYR A 8 -12.56 -53.60 5.29
C TYR A 8 -12.17 -54.60 4.23
N SER A 9 -13.18 -55.37 3.84
CA SER A 9 -13.24 -56.39 2.83
C SER A 9 -13.17 -55.77 1.42
N GLU A 10 -12.37 -56.44 0.59
CA GLU A 10 -12.51 -56.46 -0.87
C GLU A 10 -13.85 -57.09 -1.28
N ASP A 11 -14.23 -56.89 -2.53
CA ASP A 11 -15.39 -57.42 -3.27
C ASP A 11 -16.62 -56.48 -3.28
N ASP A 12 -16.77 -55.75 -4.39
CA ASP A 12 -17.97 -55.78 -5.25
C ASP A 12 -17.67 -54.97 -6.53
N GLU A 13 -17.20 -55.69 -7.56
CA GLU A 13 -17.19 -55.24 -8.96
C GLU A 13 -18.62 -55.33 -9.50
N ASP A 14 -19.41 -54.27 -9.34
CA ASP A 14 -20.65 -54.08 -10.09
C ASP A 14 -20.36 -53.21 -11.32
N ASP A 15 -20.29 -53.89 -12.48
CA ASP A 15 -20.38 -53.32 -13.82
C ASP A 15 -21.70 -52.55 -13.96
N ILE A 16 -21.68 -51.25 -13.68
CA ILE A 16 -22.73 -50.31 -14.06
C ILE A 16 -22.35 -49.75 -15.44
N ASP A 17 -22.96 -50.34 -16.47
CA ASP A 17 -23.04 -49.81 -17.83
C ASP A 17 -23.90 -48.54 -17.82
N ASP A 18 -23.29 -47.42 -17.41
CA ASP A 18 -23.86 -46.09 -17.53
C ASP A 18 -23.83 -45.70 -19.01
N GLY A 19 -24.92 -46.01 -19.72
CA GLY A 19 -25.27 -45.42 -21.01
C GLY A 19 -25.37 -43.89 -20.89
N TYR A 20 -24.23 -43.21 -20.88
CA TYR A 20 -24.11 -41.80 -21.16
C TYR A 20 -24.33 -41.63 -22.67
N ASP A 21 -25.60 -41.52 -23.04
CA ASP A 21 -25.99 -40.84 -24.27
C ASP A 21 -25.38 -39.44 -24.22
N SER A 22 -24.28 -39.29 -24.97
CA SER A 22 -23.62 -38.04 -25.25
C SER A 22 -24.56 -37.20 -26.11
N GLU A 23 -25.59 -36.62 -25.48
CA GLU A 23 -26.28 -35.45 -25.99
C GLU A 23 -25.25 -34.32 -25.99
N SER A 24 -24.50 -34.23 -27.09
CA SER A 24 -23.62 -33.11 -27.36
C SER A 24 -24.49 -31.84 -27.46
N CYS A 25 -24.63 -31.14 -26.34
CA CYS A 25 -25.28 -29.85 -26.26
C CYS A 25 -24.69 -28.92 -27.32
N ALA A 26 -25.57 -28.39 -28.17
CA ALA A 26 -25.28 -27.46 -29.25
C ALA A 26 -24.91 -26.04 -28.76
N GLU A 27 -24.03 -25.93 -27.76
CA GLU A 27 -23.61 -24.63 -27.18
C GLU A 27 -22.49 -23.95 -27.99
N THR A 28 -21.87 -24.64 -28.94
CA THR A 28 -20.74 -24.11 -29.73
C THR A 28 -21.13 -23.11 -30.83
N ASP A 29 -22.42 -22.97 -31.17
CA ASP A 29 -22.85 -22.06 -32.26
C ASP A 29 -22.99 -20.60 -31.78
N SER A 30 -23.11 -20.38 -30.46
CA SER A 30 -23.38 -19.05 -29.89
C SER A 30 -22.17 -18.11 -29.86
N SER A 31 -20.95 -18.63 -29.67
CA SER A 31 -19.75 -17.80 -29.57
C SER A 31 -19.29 -17.28 -30.92
N TYR A 32 -19.41 -18.08 -31.98
CA TYR A 32 -19.02 -17.68 -33.33
C TYR A 32 -19.95 -16.60 -33.90
N GLU A 33 -21.26 -16.72 -33.67
CA GLU A 33 -22.21 -15.69 -34.08
C GLU A 33 -21.94 -14.36 -33.35
N PHE A 34 -21.56 -14.42 -32.08
CA PHE A 34 -21.19 -13.26 -31.29
C PHE A 34 -19.93 -12.57 -31.84
N GLU A 35 -18.85 -13.32 -32.07
CA GLU A 35 -17.60 -12.81 -32.65
C GLU A 35 -17.83 -12.18 -34.02
N HIS A 36 -18.58 -12.85 -34.90
CA HIS A 36 -18.91 -12.30 -36.23
C HIS A 36 -19.70 -10.98 -36.13
N ARG A 37 -20.64 -10.89 -35.19
CA ARG A 37 -21.41 -9.66 -34.96
C ARG A 37 -20.53 -8.54 -34.39
N LEU A 38 -19.55 -8.88 -33.55
CA LEU A 38 -18.57 -7.93 -33.02
C LEU A 38 -17.70 -7.36 -34.14
N ASP A 39 -17.13 -8.23 -35.00
CA ASP A 39 -16.34 -7.84 -36.16
C ASP A 39 -17.11 -6.94 -37.12
N GLU A 40 -18.38 -7.27 -37.40
CA GLU A 40 -19.26 -6.45 -38.23
C GLU A 40 -19.42 -5.04 -37.63
N LYS A 41 -19.51 -4.89 -36.30
CA LYS A 41 -19.60 -3.55 -35.67
C LYS A 41 -18.27 -2.81 -35.69
N ILE A 42 -17.14 -3.51 -35.55
CA ILE A 42 -15.80 -2.92 -35.71
C ILE A 42 -15.64 -2.39 -37.14
N ASP A 43 -16.03 -3.15 -38.15
CA ASP A 43 -15.98 -2.73 -39.55
C ASP A 43 -16.87 -1.51 -39.82
N ASN A 44 -18.05 -1.44 -39.19
CA ASN A 44 -18.91 -0.26 -39.25
C ASN A 44 -18.24 0.97 -38.62
N ILE A 45 -17.56 0.81 -37.49
CA ILE A 45 -16.80 1.90 -36.82
C ILE A 45 -15.66 2.39 -37.72
N LEU A 46 -14.95 1.46 -38.39
CA LEU A 46 -13.83 1.78 -39.27
C LEU A 46 -14.25 2.47 -40.57
N SER A 47 -15.37 2.03 -41.16
CA SER A 47 -15.83 2.49 -42.47
C SER A 47 -16.65 3.79 -42.41
N ASP A 48 -17.49 3.96 -41.38
CA ASP A 48 -18.32 5.15 -41.17
C ASP A 48 -18.42 5.51 -39.67
N PRO A 49 -17.39 6.17 -39.10
CA PRO A 49 -17.40 6.57 -37.68
C PRO A 49 -18.58 7.47 -37.31
N ALA A 50 -19.03 8.32 -38.24
CA ALA A 50 -20.13 9.23 -38.02
C ALA A 50 -21.47 8.49 -37.92
N GLY A 51 -21.74 7.59 -38.87
CA GLY A 51 -22.92 6.72 -38.87
C GLY A 51 -22.93 5.78 -37.67
N ALA A 52 -21.78 5.20 -37.33
CA ALA A 52 -21.60 4.37 -36.13
C ALA A 52 -21.98 5.14 -34.85
N MET A 53 -21.46 6.36 -34.67
CA MET A 53 -21.80 7.20 -33.51
C MET A 53 -23.27 7.61 -33.48
N ALA A 54 -23.88 7.93 -34.63
CA ALA A 54 -25.30 8.27 -34.69
C ALA A 54 -26.19 7.08 -34.33
N ARG A 55 -25.83 5.87 -34.76
CA ARG A 55 -26.53 4.63 -34.38
C ARG A 55 -26.38 4.34 -32.90
N LEU A 56 -25.17 4.44 -32.35
CA LEU A 56 -24.89 4.19 -30.94
C LEU A 56 -25.68 5.15 -30.02
N LYS A 57 -25.73 6.44 -30.37
CA LYS A 57 -26.56 7.44 -29.66
C LYS A 57 -28.04 7.06 -29.67
N ARG A 58 -28.58 6.69 -30.83
CA ARG A 58 -29.97 6.24 -30.94
C ARG A 58 -30.25 5.02 -30.07
N LEU A 59 -29.40 4.00 -30.14
CA LEU A 59 -29.54 2.79 -29.33
C LEU A 59 -29.56 3.12 -27.83
N HIS A 60 -28.67 4.02 -27.39
CA HIS A 60 -28.63 4.50 -26.02
C HIS A 60 -29.89 5.29 -25.63
N GLU A 61 -30.39 6.19 -26.48
CA GLU A 61 -31.61 6.97 -26.23
C GLU A 61 -32.88 6.09 -26.16
N THR A 62 -32.93 5.01 -26.95
CA THR A 62 -34.07 4.09 -27.00
C THR A 62 -33.94 2.90 -26.05
N ARG A 63 -32.90 2.85 -25.21
CA ARG A 63 -32.64 1.72 -24.31
C ARG A 63 -33.75 1.57 -23.28
N ILE A 64 -34.04 0.32 -22.93
CA ILE A 64 -34.95 0.01 -21.83
C ILE A 64 -34.08 -0.20 -20.60
N HIS A 65 -34.21 0.66 -19.58
CA HIS A 65 -33.47 0.48 -18.33
C HIS A 65 -33.75 -0.89 -17.72
N LEU A 66 -32.69 -1.64 -17.35
CA LEU A 66 -32.77 -3.03 -16.87
C LEU A 66 -33.31 -4.03 -17.92
N GLY A 67 -33.36 -3.63 -19.20
CA GLY A 67 -33.63 -4.51 -20.33
C GLY A 67 -32.36 -5.18 -20.85
N THR A 68 -32.50 -6.05 -21.86
CA THR A 68 -31.36 -6.79 -22.42
C THR A 68 -30.46 -5.93 -23.30
N ASN A 69 -31.00 -4.91 -23.97
CA ASN A 69 -30.28 -3.93 -24.82
C ASN A 69 -29.13 -4.53 -25.67
N ALA A 70 -29.28 -5.76 -26.16
CA ALA A 70 -28.16 -6.56 -26.68
C ALA A 70 -27.40 -5.89 -27.84
N GLU A 71 -28.11 -5.17 -28.72
CA GLU A 71 -27.47 -4.43 -29.81
C GLU A 71 -26.59 -3.27 -29.31
N LEU A 72 -27.03 -2.55 -28.27
CA LEU A 72 -26.25 -1.50 -27.64
C LEU A 72 -25.00 -2.08 -26.97
N HIS A 73 -25.14 -3.21 -26.28
CA HIS A 73 -24.04 -3.88 -25.58
C HIS A 73 -22.96 -4.34 -26.57
N ILE A 74 -23.32 -5.07 -27.62
CA ILE A 74 -22.39 -5.52 -28.67
C ILE A 74 -21.69 -4.33 -29.34
N PHE A 75 -22.41 -3.23 -29.57
CA PHE A 75 -21.80 -2.04 -30.18
C PHE A 75 -20.80 -1.34 -29.24
N MET A 76 -21.11 -1.25 -27.95
CA MET A 76 -20.17 -0.71 -26.95
C MET A 76 -18.95 -1.61 -26.78
N GLU A 77 -19.13 -2.93 -26.83
CA GLU A 77 -18.03 -3.88 -26.78
C GLU A 77 -17.14 -3.80 -28.02
N ALA A 78 -17.72 -3.72 -29.21
CA ALA A 78 -16.98 -3.48 -30.46
C ALA A 78 -16.18 -2.18 -30.42
N LEU A 79 -16.76 -1.13 -29.84
CA LEU A 79 -16.07 0.14 -29.64
C LEU A 79 -14.94 0.01 -28.61
N GLY A 80 -15.16 -0.73 -27.52
CA GLY A 80 -14.13 -1.06 -26.53
C GLY A 80 -12.96 -1.82 -27.14
N ASP A 81 -13.23 -2.90 -27.87
CA ASP A 81 -12.23 -3.75 -28.52
C ASP A 81 -11.48 -3.01 -29.64
N PHE A 82 -12.19 -2.18 -30.42
CA PHE A 82 -11.54 -1.30 -31.39
C PHE A 82 -10.52 -0.36 -30.72
N LEU A 83 -10.88 0.25 -29.60
CA LEU A 83 -10.03 1.21 -28.89
C LEU A 83 -8.87 0.53 -28.13
N TRP A 84 -9.14 -0.63 -27.53
CA TRP A 84 -8.20 -1.44 -26.77
C TRP A 84 -8.50 -2.94 -26.96
N PRO A 85 -7.86 -3.59 -27.95
CA PRO A 85 -8.06 -5.01 -28.19
C PRO A 85 -7.37 -5.84 -27.10
N LEU A 86 -8.14 -6.26 -26.08
CA LEU A 86 -7.63 -6.94 -24.89
C LEU A 86 -7.08 -8.35 -25.18
N GLN A 87 -7.52 -8.98 -26.28
CA GLN A 87 -7.26 -10.40 -26.54
C GLN A 87 -5.88 -10.69 -27.18
N ASN A 88 -5.12 -9.69 -27.62
CA ASN A 88 -3.92 -9.92 -28.43
C ASN A 88 -2.64 -9.32 -27.82
N SER A 89 -1.94 -10.16 -27.03
CA SER A 89 -0.53 -10.02 -26.60
C SER A 89 -0.16 -8.93 -25.59
N ASP A 90 0.99 -9.12 -24.92
CA ASP A 90 1.66 -8.14 -24.04
C ASP A 90 1.95 -6.78 -24.72
N ASP A 91 1.74 -6.68 -26.05
CA ASP A 91 1.98 -5.49 -26.88
C ASP A 91 0.67 -4.79 -27.32
N ALA A 92 -0.46 -4.96 -26.61
CA ALA A 92 -1.69 -4.23 -26.91
C ALA A 92 -1.48 -2.71 -26.83
N VAL A 93 -1.22 -2.07 -27.98
CA VAL A 93 -1.07 -0.63 -28.10
C VAL A 93 -2.46 -0.01 -28.15
N PHE A 94 -2.75 0.89 -27.21
CA PHE A 94 -3.95 1.72 -27.26
C PHE A 94 -4.06 2.40 -28.63
N ARG A 95 -5.23 2.31 -29.28
CA ARG A 95 -5.45 3.02 -30.56
C ARG A 95 -5.74 4.50 -30.35
N THR A 96 -5.04 5.14 -29.42
CA THR A 96 -5.24 6.55 -29.03
C THR A 96 -4.95 7.50 -30.18
N ASP A 97 -3.94 7.18 -31.00
CA ASP A 97 -3.51 8.02 -32.12
C ASP A 97 -4.21 7.69 -33.45
N HIS A 98 -5.10 6.69 -33.44
CA HIS A 98 -5.78 6.26 -34.66
C HIS A 98 -6.72 7.37 -35.16
N PRO A 99 -6.71 7.72 -36.47
CA PRO A 99 -7.55 8.79 -37.03
C PRO A 99 -9.05 8.61 -36.72
N ILE A 100 -9.51 7.36 -36.72
CA ILE A 100 -10.92 7.03 -36.40
C ILE A 100 -11.27 7.41 -34.95
N THR A 101 -10.37 7.22 -33.98
CA THR A 101 -10.60 7.65 -32.59
C THR A 101 -10.88 9.15 -32.50
N LYS A 102 -10.15 9.97 -33.27
CA LYS A 102 -10.36 11.42 -33.35
C LYS A 102 -11.70 11.77 -34.01
N GLU A 103 -12.08 11.06 -35.06
CA GLU A 103 -13.39 11.23 -35.71
C GLU A 103 -14.55 10.81 -34.77
N LEU A 104 -14.41 9.72 -34.01
CA LEU A 104 -15.41 9.32 -33.00
C LEU A 104 -15.62 10.40 -31.93
N VAL A 105 -14.52 10.97 -31.41
CA VAL A 105 -14.58 12.11 -30.46
C VAL A 105 -15.25 13.32 -31.09
N LYS A 106 -14.90 13.67 -32.33
CA LYS A 106 -15.52 14.77 -33.10
C LYS A 106 -17.02 14.54 -33.34
N HIS A 107 -17.45 13.29 -33.48
CA HIS A 107 -18.86 12.91 -33.63
C HIS A 107 -19.59 12.68 -32.29
N GLY A 108 -18.96 13.08 -31.19
CA GLY A 108 -19.56 13.25 -29.88
C GLY A 108 -19.57 11.99 -29.02
N LEU A 109 -18.48 11.23 -29.06
CA LEU A 109 -18.24 10.09 -28.16
C LEU A 109 -18.17 10.55 -26.69
N LEU A 110 -17.53 11.68 -26.39
CA LEU A 110 -17.40 12.16 -25.01
C LEU A 110 -18.75 12.52 -24.39
N GLU A 111 -19.65 13.13 -25.16
CA GLU A 111 -21.00 13.48 -24.73
C GLU A 111 -21.84 12.22 -24.46
N LEU A 112 -21.70 11.20 -25.32
CA LEU A 112 -22.37 9.92 -25.10
C LEU A 112 -21.88 9.25 -23.81
N ILE A 113 -20.55 9.16 -23.62
CA ILE A 113 -19.97 8.56 -22.41
C ILE A 113 -20.33 9.35 -21.16
N LEU A 114 -20.41 10.68 -21.24
CA LEU A 114 -20.89 11.52 -20.15
C LEU A 114 -22.34 11.18 -19.76
N ASP A 115 -23.22 11.00 -20.75
CA ASP A 115 -24.61 10.62 -20.51
C ASP A 115 -24.72 9.21 -19.92
N VAL A 116 -23.97 8.24 -20.44
CA VAL A 116 -23.88 6.88 -19.89
C VAL A 116 -23.43 6.89 -18.44
N ALA A 117 -22.35 7.61 -18.11
CA ALA A 117 -21.83 7.72 -16.75
C ALA A 117 -22.82 8.41 -15.80
N ALA A 118 -23.63 9.35 -16.31
CA ALA A 118 -24.64 10.05 -15.51
C ALA A 118 -25.90 9.22 -15.26
N ASN A 119 -26.26 8.30 -16.16
CA ASN A 119 -27.60 7.69 -16.23
C ASN A 119 -27.57 6.16 -16.13
N GLY A 120 -27.29 5.65 -14.93
CA GLY A 120 -27.52 4.25 -14.57
C GLY A 120 -26.54 3.26 -15.20
N LEU A 121 -25.24 3.60 -15.26
CA LEU A 121 -24.17 2.77 -15.82
C LEU A 121 -24.26 1.28 -15.42
N PHE A 122 -24.48 0.99 -14.13
CA PHE A 122 -24.51 -0.38 -13.61
C PHE A 122 -25.85 -1.11 -13.83
N ASN A 123 -26.88 -0.44 -14.36
CA ASN A 123 -28.18 -1.06 -14.66
C ASN A 123 -28.14 -1.94 -15.92
N GLU A 124 -27.06 -1.85 -16.70
CA GLU A 124 -26.89 -2.57 -17.98
C GLU A 124 -26.07 -3.87 -17.83
N GLY A 125 -25.61 -4.21 -16.63
CA GLY A 125 -24.79 -5.40 -16.37
C GLY A 125 -23.28 -5.15 -16.43
N LEU A 126 -22.48 -6.10 -15.92
CA LEU A 126 -21.03 -5.91 -15.74
C LEU A 126 -20.25 -5.91 -17.06
N ASP A 127 -20.66 -6.67 -18.07
CA ASP A 127 -20.00 -6.69 -19.39
C ASP A 127 -20.12 -5.33 -20.11
N TYR A 128 -21.29 -4.70 -20.00
CA TYR A 128 -21.49 -3.33 -20.46
C TYR A 128 -20.59 -2.35 -19.71
N VAL A 129 -20.50 -2.47 -18.38
CA VAL A 129 -19.61 -1.64 -17.56
C VAL A 129 -18.14 -1.83 -17.97
N CYS A 130 -17.69 -3.07 -18.23
CA CYS A 130 -16.36 -3.36 -18.75
C CYS A 130 -16.08 -2.58 -20.04
N SER A 131 -17.00 -2.64 -21.00
CA SER A 131 -16.87 -1.92 -22.28
C SER A 131 -16.72 -0.42 -22.07
N ILE A 132 -17.57 0.18 -21.22
CA ILE A 132 -17.50 1.62 -20.90
C ILE A 132 -16.19 1.99 -20.20
N LEU A 133 -15.73 1.19 -19.23
CA LEU A 133 -14.47 1.44 -18.54
C LEU A 133 -13.27 1.36 -19.50
N THR A 134 -13.25 0.38 -20.40
CA THR A 134 -12.22 0.25 -21.44
C THR A 134 -12.16 1.47 -22.35
N ILE A 135 -13.32 1.95 -22.81
CA ILE A 135 -13.45 3.19 -23.60
C ILE A 135 -12.91 4.38 -22.80
N VAL A 136 -13.37 4.57 -21.55
CA VAL A 136 -12.95 5.69 -20.70
C VAL A 136 -11.44 5.67 -20.45
N ILE A 137 -10.87 4.52 -20.10
CA ILE A 137 -9.41 4.39 -19.87
C ILE A 137 -8.64 4.81 -21.12
N THR A 138 -9.05 4.32 -22.29
CA THR A 138 -8.42 4.68 -23.56
C THR A 138 -8.50 6.19 -23.81
N LEU A 139 -9.65 6.80 -23.54
CA LEU A 139 -9.82 8.25 -23.65
C LEU A 139 -8.97 9.03 -22.66
N VAL A 140 -8.74 8.54 -21.43
CA VAL A 140 -7.77 9.14 -20.48
C VAL A 140 -6.38 9.19 -21.14
N PHE A 141 -5.95 8.12 -21.80
CA PHE A 141 -4.65 8.06 -22.46
C PHE A 141 -4.55 9.05 -23.63
N VAL A 142 -5.62 9.18 -24.45
CA VAL A 142 -5.65 10.16 -25.54
C VAL A 142 -5.48 11.57 -25.00
N VAL A 143 -6.27 11.95 -23.99
CA VAL A 143 -6.26 13.31 -23.42
C VAL A 143 -4.93 13.62 -22.73
N LYS A 144 -4.29 12.63 -22.08
CA LYS A 144 -2.99 12.81 -21.42
C LYS A 144 -1.81 12.90 -22.37
N ASN A 145 -1.87 12.21 -23.50
CA ASN A 145 -0.76 12.10 -24.43
C ASN A 145 -0.80 13.14 -25.55
N GLU A 146 -1.81 14.02 -25.63
CA GLU A 146 -1.73 15.18 -26.53
C GLU A 146 -0.51 16.01 -26.10
N PRO A 147 0.59 16.02 -26.88
CA PRO A 147 1.75 16.81 -26.52
C PRO A 147 1.30 18.27 -26.50
N GLU A 148 1.69 19.02 -25.48
CA GLU A 148 1.62 20.49 -25.49
C GLU A 148 2.53 20.99 -26.61
N ASN A 149 2.06 20.90 -27.85
CA ASN A 149 2.86 21.15 -29.03
C ASN A 149 2.99 22.67 -29.14
N PRO A 150 4.17 23.26 -28.86
CA PRO A 150 4.28 24.71 -28.71
C PRO A 150 4.06 25.47 -30.03
N SER A 151 4.06 24.74 -31.16
CA SER A 151 3.91 25.30 -32.50
C SER A 151 2.46 25.55 -32.92
N ASP A 152 1.46 25.05 -32.18
CA ASP A 152 0.05 25.21 -32.53
C ASP A 152 -0.58 26.42 -31.80
N GLN A 153 0.09 27.59 -31.91
CA GLN A 153 -0.34 28.84 -31.27
C GLN A 153 -1.69 29.37 -31.80
N ASP A 154 -2.18 28.83 -32.93
CA ASP A 154 -3.45 29.21 -33.54
C ASP A 154 -4.64 28.33 -33.07
N ARG A 155 -4.41 27.27 -32.26
CA ARG A 155 -5.51 26.45 -31.75
C ARG A 155 -6.26 27.27 -30.68
N PRO A 156 -7.57 27.53 -30.85
CA PRO A 156 -8.31 28.38 -29.92
C PRO A 156 -8.36 27.73 -28.55
N ALA A 157 -7.79 28.39 -27.53
CA ALA A 157 -7.68 27.90 -26.15
C ALA A 157 -9.01 27.40 -25.56
N SER A 158 -10.15 27.85 -26.09
CA SER A 158 -11.48 27.45 -25.65
C SER A 158 -11.82 25.97 -25.91
N SER A 159 -11.27 25.31 -26.93
CA SER A 159 -11.66 23.93 -27.28
C SER A 159 -11.04 22.89 -26.34
N ALA A 160 -9.74 23.01 -26.05
CA ALA A 160 -9.01 22.11 -25.13
C ALA A 160 -9.56 22.22 -23.70
N THR A 161 -9.82 23.45 -23.23
CA THR A 161 -10.44 23.65 -21.91
C THR A 161 -11.84 23.02 -21.84
N SER A 162 -12.64 23.12 -22.90
CA SER A 162 -13.97 22.51 -22.93
C SER A 162 -13.92 20.97 -22.85
N GLN A 163 -13.08 20.31 -23.66
CA GLN A 163 -12.95 18.84 -23.62
C GLN A 163 -12.45 18.35 -22.26
N CYS A 164 -11.48 19.06 -21.68
CA CYS A 164 -11.01 18.81 -20.32
C CYS A 164 -12.16 18.84 -19.30
N THR A 165 -13.03 19.85 -19.36
CA THR A 165 -14.17 19.94 -18.42
C THR A 165 -15.21 18.83 -18.61
N ILE A 166 -15.42 18.34 -19.84
CA ILE A 166 -16.31 17.21 -20.09
C ILE A 166 -15.72 15.94 -19.47
N PHE A 167 -14.41 15.73 -19.64
CA PHE A 167 -13.72 14.57 -19.11
C PHE A 167 -13.77 14.52 -17.57
N ASP A 168 -13.54 15.64 -16.91
CA ASP A 168 -13.61 15.72 -15.44
C ASP A 168 -15.03 15.39 -14.92
N LYS A 169 -16.07 15.73 -15.68
CA LYS A 169 -17.47 15.34 -15.39
C LYS A 169 -17.70 13.85 -15.63
N ILE A 170 -17.17 13.27 -16.72
CA ILE A 170 -17.25 11.82 -16.98
C ILE A 170 -16.67 11.07 -15.79
N ILE A 171 -15.44 11.40 -15.37
CA ILE A 171 -14.77 10.75 -14.24
C ILE A 171 -15.56 10.93 -12.95
N SER A 172 -16.05 12.14 -12.67
CA SER A 172 -16.84 12.40 -11.46
C SER A 172 -18.13 11.58 -11.42
N ASN A 173 -18.86 11.49 -12.53
CA ASN A 173 -20.10 10.70 -12.62
C ASN A 173 -19.83 9.20 -12.53
N LEU A 174 -18.76 8.73 -13.17
CA LEU A 174 -18.34 7.33 -13.13
C LEU A 174 -17.96 6.92 -11.70
N LEU A 175 -17.14 7.72 -11.00
CA LEU A 175 -16.78 7.45 -9.61
C LEU A 175 -18.01 7.39 -8.71
N ARG A 176 -18.97 8.31 -8.89
CA ARG A 176 -20.24 8.29 -8.15
C ARG A 176 -21.04 7.03 -8.44
N ALA A 177 -21.25 6.70 -9.72
CA ALA A 177 -21.99 5.51 -10.12
C ALA A 177 -21.33 4.24 -9.58
N THR A 178 -20.00 4.15 -9.62
CA THR A 178 -19.25 3.02 -9.04
C THR A 178 -19.41 2.95 -7.53
N TRP A 179 -19.39 4.08 -6.82
CA TRP A 179 -19.59 4.11 -5.38
C TRP A 179 -21.01 3.71 -4.98
N ASP A 180 -22.02 4.17 -5.72
CA ASP A 180 -23.43 3.81 -5.51
C ASP A 180 -23.66 2.32 -5.78
N ALA A 181 -22.97 1.74 -6.76
CA ALA A 181 -23.05 0.33 -7.15
C ALA A 181 -22.05 -0.59 -6.44
N ARG A 182 -21.32 -0.12 -5.41
CA ARG A 182 -20.23 -0.87 -4.77
C ARG A 182 -20.63 -2.25 -4.24
N ASP A 183 -21.90 -2.42 -3.84
CA ASP A 183 -22.39 -3.69 -3.33
C ASP A 183 -22.46 -4.78 -4.43
N LEU A 184 -22.69 -4.39 -5.69
CA LEU A 184 -22.60 -5.30 -6.86
C LEU A 184 -21.16 -5.71 -7.17
N LEU A 185 -20.18 -4.93 -6.69
CA LEU A 185 -18.76 -5.16 -6.96
C LEU A 185 -18.07 -5.97 -5.85
N ARG A 186 -18.80 -6.34 -4.81
CA ARG A 186 -18.27 -7.07 -3.66
C ARG A 186 -18.05 -8.53 -4.05
N ILE A 187 -16.85 -9.05 -3.75
CA ILE A 187 -16.59 -10.49 -3.84
C ILE A 187 -17.09 -11.11 -2.54
N ASP A 188 -18.10 -11.97 -2.67
CA ASP A 188 -18.49 -12.94 -1.67
C ASP A 188 -18.13 -14.34 -2.20
N ASP A 189 -18.14 -15.37 -1.34
CA ASP A 189 -17.66 -16.72 -1.68
C ASP A 189 -18.35 -17.30 -2.93
N ASP A 190 -19.61 -16.94 -3.18
CA ASP A 190 -20.41 -17.43 -4.30
C ASP A 190 -20.00 -16.84 -5.67
N ASN A 191 -19.41 -15.63 -5.70
CA ASN A 191 -19.11 -14.90 -6.95
C ASN A 191 -17.61 -14.78 -7.22
N ARG A 192 -16.78 -15.56 -6.51
CA ARG A 192 -15.32 -15.46 -6.60
C ARG A 192 -14.78 -15.77 -8.00
N GLU A 193 -15.48 -16.60 -8.75
CA GLU A 193 -15.12 -17.02 -10.11
C GLU A 193 -15.78 -16.18 -11.21
N ASP A 194 -16.53 -15.13 -10.87
CA ASP A 194 -17.13 -14.24 -11.86
C ASP A 194 -16.04 -13.42 -12.58
N GLY A 195 -15.76 -13.81 -13.83
CA GLY A 195 -14.76 -13.17 -14.67
C GLY A 195 -15.08 -11.70 -14.99
N ALA A 196 -16.36 -11.35 -15.17
CA ALA A 196 -16.78 -9.99 -15.49
C ALA A 196 -16.58 -9.06 -14.28
N LEU A 197 -16.95 -9.53 -13.09
CA LEU A 197 -16.72 -8.79 -11.85
C LEU A 197 -15.23 -8.49 -11.62
N ASN A 198 -14.38 -9.49 -11.77
CA ASN A 198 -12.94 -9.34 -11.63
C ASN A 198 -12.36 -8.39 -12.70
N LEU A 199 -12.85 -8.46 -13.94
CA LEU A 199 -12.46 -7.56 -15.02
C LEU A 199 -12.86 -6.10 -14.74
N VAL A 200 -14.11 -5.83 -14.32
CA VAL A 200 -14.57 -4.49 -13.93
C VAL A 200 -13.65 -3.90 -12.87
N ARG A 201 -13.28 -4.69 -11.84
CA ARG A 201 -12.41 -4.23 -10.76
C ARG A 201 -10.98 -3.96 -11.24
N GLY A 202 -10.42 -4.82 -12.08
CA GLY A 202 -9.12 -4.60 -12.71
C GLY A 202 -9.08 -3.33 -13.57
N LEU A 203 -10.15 -3.08 -14.33
CA LEU A 203 -10.32 -1.85 -15.12
C LEU A 203 -10.46 -0.63 -14.22
N LEU A 204 -11.24 -0.69 -13.13
CA LEU A 204 -11.35 0.40 -12.17
C LEU A 204 -10.00 0.73 -11.51
N LEU A 205 -9.23 -0.27 -11.08
CA LEU A 205 -7.87 -0.05 -10.56
C LEU A 205 -6.99 0.64 -11.60
N THR A 206 -7.04 0.17 -12.84
CA THR A 206 -6.30 0.77 -13.96
C THR A 206 -6.73 2.23 -14.18
N LEU A 207 -8.03 2.52 -14.16
CA LEU A 207 -8.57 3.86 -14.34
C LEU A 207 -8.12 4.80 -13.22
N LEU A 208 -8.26 4.40 -11.95
CA LEU A 208 -7.92 5.23 -10.79
C LEU A 208 -6.46 5.69 -10.81
N LEU A 209 -5.53 4.81 -11.18
CA LEU A 209 -4.11 5.14 -11.34
C LEU A 209 -3.83 6.18 -12.44
N ARG A 210 -4.81 6.42 -13.32
CA ARG A 210 -4.70 7.35 -14.45
C ARG A 210 -5.50 8.64 -14.24
N ILE A 211 -6.28 8.79 -13.17
CA ILE A 211 -7.03 10.03 -12.93
C ILE A 211 -6.07 11.17 -12.53
N GLN A 212 -6.23 12.34 -13.16
CA GLN A 212 -5.63 13.61 -12.70
C GLN A 212 -6.52 14.18 -11.60
N TYR A 213 -6.32 13.70 -10.37
CA TYR A 213 -7.22 13.97 -9.25
C TYR A 213 -7.22 15.45 -8.82
N ASP A 214 -6.20 16.23 -9.16
CA ASP A 214 -6.14 17.68 -8.97
C ASP A 214 -7.19 18.48 -9.76
N ARG A 215 -7.75 17.86 -10.81
CA ARG A 215 -8.81 18.46 -11.64
C ARG A 215 -10.22 18.14 -11.15
N LEU A 216 -10.37 17.17 -10.26
CA LEU A 216 -11.68 16.81 -9.73
C LEU A 216 -12.18 17.87 -8.73
N GLY A 217 -13.49 18.09 -8.73
CA GLY A 217 -14.15 18.86 -7.68
C GLY A 217 -14.25 18.10 -6.37
N GLU A 218 -14.66 18.80 -5.31
CA GLU A 218 -14.80 18.22 -3.97
C GLU A 218 -15.67 16.95 -3.90
N PRO A 219 -16.85 16.87 -4.56
CA PRO A 219 -17.62 15.63 -4.61
C PRO A 219 -16.85 14.48 -5.27
N GLY A 220 -16.17 14.76 -6.39
CA GLY A 220 -15.36 13.77 -7.11
C GLY A 220 -14.22 13.21 -6.26
N TRP A 221 -13.60 14.02 -5.39
CA TRP A 221 -12.62 13.50 -4.44
C TRP A 221 -13.22 12.58 -3.39
N VAL A 222 -14.45 12.84 -2.93
CA VAL A 222 -15.12 11.98 -1.94
C VAL A 222 -15.41 10.63 -2.58
N ASP A 223 -15.99 10.64 -3.79
CA ASP A 223 -16.30 9.43 -4.55
C ASP A 223 -15.01 8.65 -4.88
N LEU A 224 -13.94 9.33 -5.31
CA LEU A 224 -12.62 8.73 -5.55
C LEU A 224 -12.08 8.01 -4.31
N ARG A 225 -12.15 8.65 -3.14
CA ARG A 225 -11.68 8.07 -1.88
C ARG A 225 -12.50 6.84 -1.49
N GLY A 226 -13.81 6.91 -1.65
CA GLY A 226 -14.71 5.78 -1.44
C GLY A 226 -14.34 4.59 -2.32
N VAL A 227 -14.30 4.79 -3.64
CA VAL A 227 -13.99 3.73 -4.62
C VAL A 227 -12.59 3.15 -4.39
N ALA A 228 -11.58 4.00 -4.17
CA ALA A 228 -10.22 3.54 -3.89
C ALA A 228 -10.13 2.67 -2.62
N ALA A 229 -10.81 3.06 -1.55
CA ALA A 229 -10.84 2.27 -0.31
C ALA A 229 -11.62 0.97 -0.46
N PHE A 230 -12.75 1.00 -1.17
CA PHE A 230 -13.53 -0.18 -1.49
C PHE A 230 -12.69 -1.20 -2.27
N LEU A 231 -12.01 -0.79 -3.34
CA LEU A 231 -11.13 -1.68 -4.11
C LEU A 231 -9.97 -2.18 -3.26
N TRP A 232 -9.38 -1.32 -2.42
CA TRP A 232 -8.32 -1.72 -1.51
C TRP A 232 -8.76 -2.79 -0.51
N LEU A 233 -9.98 -2.73 0.04
CA LEU A 233 -10.49 -3.70 1.02
C LEU A 233 -11.11 -4.96 0.42
N SER A 234 -11.46 -4.92 -0.87
CA SER A 234 -12.16 -6.01 -1.55
C SER A 234 -11.23 -6.95 -2.30
N VAL A 235 -9.96 -6.60 -2.52
CA VAL A 235 -8.99 -7.46 -3.22
C VAL A 235 -8.57 -8.63 -2.34
N ASP A 236 -8.67 -9.82 -2.90
CA ASP A 236 -8.17 -11.05 -2.30
C ASP A 236 -6.64 -11.12 -2.41
N GLU A 237 -5.96 -11.15 -1.25
CA GLU A 237 -4.49 -11.15 -1.17
C GLU A 237 -3.82 -12.46 -1.62
N GLU A 238 -4.61 -13.52 -1.72
CA GLU A 238 -4.11 -14.85 -2.09
C GLU A 238 -4.24 -15.10 -3.59
N LEU A 239 -5.25 -14.53 -4.25
CA LEU A 239 -5.54 -14.79 -5.66
C LEU A 239 -4.79 -13.89 -6.64
N ASP A 240 -4.79 -12.57 -6.44
CA ASP A 240 -4.27 -11.62 -7.43
C ASP A 240 -3.28 -10.61 -6.83
N ARG A 241 -2.01 -10.96 -6.91
CA ARG A 241 -0.93 -10.09 -6.45
C ARG A 241 -0.93 -8.75 -7.17
N ARG A 242 -1.18 -8.71 -8.48
CA ARG A 242 -1.12 -7.46 -9.26
C ARG A 242 -2.24 -6.52 -8.82
N ALA A 243 -3.46 -7.03 -8.67
CA ALA A 243 -4.57 -6.26 -8.13
C ALA A 243 -4.28 -5.75 -6.71
N VAL A 244 -3.59 -6.56 -5.87
CA VAL A 244 -3.17 -6.09 -4.54
C VAL A 244 -2.24 -4.88 -4.66
N LEU A 245 -1.21 -4.95 -5.49
CA LEU A 245 -0.26 -3.85 -5.66
C LEU A 245 -0.94 -2.59 -6.21
N ASP A 246 -1.77 -2.74 -7.23
CA ASP A 246 -2.47 -1.61 -7.86
C ASP A 246 -3.52 -1.02 -6.91
N SER A 247 -4.19 -1.82 -6.09
CA SER A 247 -5.11 -1.34 -5.05
C SER A 247 -4.39 -0.60 -3.92
N ASN A 248 -3.17 -1.02 -3.54
CA ASN A 248 -2.34 -0.29 -2.57
C ASN A 248 -2.02 1.12 -3.10
N LYS A 249 -1.64 1.24 -4.38
CA LYS A 249 -1.39 2.53 -5.03
C LYS A 249 -2.65 3.39 -5.09
N CYS A 250 -3.79 2.81 -5.47
CA CYS A 250 -5.08 3.51 -5.48
C CYS A 250 -5.46 4.05 -4.10
N PHE A 251 -5.26 3.25 -3.03
CA PHE A 251 -5.48 3.70 -1.66
C PHE A 251 -4.59 4.89 -1.31
N VAL A 252 -3.31 4.86 -1.66
CA VAL A 252 -2.38 5.98 -1.45
C VAL A 252 -2.83 7.23 -2.21
N ILE A 253 -3.26 7.11 -3.48
CA ILE A 253 -3.82 8.22 -4.25
C ILE A 253 -5.03 8.81 -3.54
N GLY A 254 -5.94 7.96 -3.04
CA GLY A 254 -7.07 8.38 -2.20
C GLY A 254 -6.62 9.21 -1.00
N LEU A 255 -5.57 8.78 -0.29
CA LEU A 255 -4.99 9.53 0.84
C LEU A 255 -4.37 10.87 0.40
N VAL A 256 -3.68 10.92 -0.74
CA VAL A 256 -3.07 12.14 -1.27
C VAL A 256 -4.11 13.22 -1.57
N THR A 257 -5.32 12.85 -2.00
CA THR A 257 -6.38 13.83 -2.28
C THR A 257 -6.79 14.67 -1.06
N PHE A 258 -6.52 14.21 0.17
CA PHE A 258 -6.72 15.04 1.38
C PHE A 258 -5.75 16.23 1.45
N ALA A 259 -4.58 16.15 0.81
CA ALA A 259 -3.63 17.26 0.74
C ALA A 259 -4.17 18.43 -0.10
N LEU A 260 -4.96 18.13 -1.14
CA LEU A 260 -5.47 19.13 -2.09
C LEU A 260 -6.55 20.04 -1.49
N ARG A 261 -7.26 19.58 -0.46
CA ARG A 261 -8.16 20.45 0.31
C ARG A 261 -7.34 21.43 1.14
N GLY A 262 -7.06 22.60 0.57
CA GLY A 262 -6.58 23.76 1.31
C GLY A 262 -7.43 23.99 2.56
N LYS A 263 -6.87 23.63 3.73
CA LYS A 263 -7.36 23.77 5.12
C LYS A 263 -7.95 22.53 5.81
N THR A 264 -8.34 21.43 5.14
CA THR A 264 -8.85 20.25 5.87
C THR A 264 -7.85 19.15 6.07
N GLY A 265 -6.83 18.99 5.22
CA GLY A 265 -5.72 18.02 5.36
C GLY A 265 -6.07 16.81 6.23
N TRP A 266 -5.46 16.77 7.42
CA TRP A 266 -5.68 15.73 8.44
C TRP A 266 -7.11 15.61 8.99
N LYS A 267 -7.84 16.70 9.15
CA LYS A 267 -9.20 16.68 9.71
C LYS A 267 -10.18 15.86 8.88
N GLY A 268 -9.95 15.74 7.56
CA GLY A 268 -10.77 14.90 6.70
C GLY A 268 -10.38 13.42 6.73
N VAL A 269 -9.11 13.12 6.98
CA VAL A 269 -8.56 11.76 6.93
C VAL A 269 -9.11 10.90 8.08
N LYS A 270 -9.25 11.48 9.27
CA LYS A 270 -9.74 10.74 10.44
C LYS A 270 -11.19 10.23 10.25
N PRO A 271 -12.19 11.07 9.91
CA PRO A 271 -13.54 10.61 9.64
C PRO A 271 -13.60 9.52 8.56
N PHE A 272 -12.83 9.69 7.49
CA PHE A 272 -12.74 8.68 6.43
C PHE A 272 -12.28 7.31 6.94
N MET A 273 -11.29 7.25 7.85
CA MET A 273 -10.90 5.97 8.43
C MET A 273 -11.93 5.42 9.41
N GLU A 274 -12.62 6.27 10.16
CA GLU A 274 -13.72 5.85 11.04
C GLU A 274 -14.85 5.23 10.18
N ASP A 275 -15.22 5.86 9.07
CA ASP A 275 -16.21 5.35 8.11
C ASP A 275 -15.80 3.98 7.52
N LEU A 276 -14.52 3.79 7.17
CA LEU A 276 -14.02 2.50 6.69
C LEU A 276 -14.07 1.41 7.76
N CYS A 277 -13.76 1.76 9.01
CA CYS A 277 -13.83 0.81 10.11
C CYS A 277 -15.28 0.45 10.46
N ASP A 278 -16.21 1.40 10.35
CA ASP A 278 -17.63 1.16 10.56
C ASP A 278 -18.21 0.26 9.45
N MET A 279 -17.73 0.42 8.21
CA MET A 279 -18.20 -0.36 7.05
C MET A 279 -17.60 -1.78 6.99
N TYR A 280 -16.30 -1.94 7.24
CA TYR A 280 -15.58 -3.20 7.01
C TYR A 280 -15.05 -3.87 8.28
N GLY A 281 -15.18 -3.21 9.43
CA GLY A 281 -14.61 -3.66 10.71
C GLY A 281 -13.16 -3.22 10.89
N GLY A 282 -12.85 -2.67 12.07
CA GLY A 282 -11.51 -2.16 12.40
C GLY A 282 -10.39 -3.20 12.29
N LEU A 283 -10.68 -4.49 12.58
CA LEU A 283 -9.69 -5.57 12.44
C LEU A 283 -9.27 -5.78 10.98
N ARG A 284 -10.24 -6.00 10.08
CA ARG A 284 -9.99 -6.24 8.65
C ARG A 284 -9.23 -5.07 8.02
N VAL A 285 -9.64 -3.84 8.33
CA VAL A 285 -8.97 -2.63 7.85
C VAL A 285 -7.51 -2.57 8.33
N LEU A 286 -7.25 -2.93 9.59
CA LEU A 286 -5.90 -2.92 10.14
C LEU A 286 -5.03 -4.06 9.60
N GLU A 287 -5.58 -5.25 9.37
CA GLU A 287 -4.90 -6.36 8.70
C GLU A 287 -4.50 -5.96 7.28
N ARG A 288 -5.42 -5.37 6.52
CA ARG A 288 -5.14 -4.87 5.19
C ARG A 288 -4.06 -3.79 5.19
N LEU A 289 -4.12 -2.85 6.13
CA LEU A 289 -3.08 -1.83 6.31
C LEU A 289 -1.72 -2.44 6.64
N THR A 290 -1.71 -3.48 7.47
CA THR A 290 -0.49 -4.24 7.82
C THR A 290 0.12 -4.89 6.59
N SER A 291 -0.70 -5.51 5.74
CA SER A 291 -0.27 -6.08 4.46
C SER A 291 0.32 -5.01 3.53
N THR A 292 -0.32 -3.84 3.41
CA THR A 292 0.21 -2.71 2.61
C THR A 292 1.57 -2.24 3.12
N TYR A 293 1.81 -2.18 4.44
CA TYR A 293 3.15 -1.90 4.97
C TYR A 293 4.17 -2.99 4.55
N LEU A 294 3.81 -4.27 4.65
CA LEU A 294 4.72 -5.36 4.25
C LEU A 294 5.06 -5.33 2.75
N GLN A 295 4.17 -4.79 1.93
CA GLN A 295 4.33 -4.64 0.49
C GLN A 295 4.80 -3.24 0.08
N PHE A 296 5.34 -2.45 0.99
CA PHE A 296 5.75 -1.07 0.77
C PHE A 296 6.64 -0.87 -0.48
N LYS A 297 7.51 -1.83 -0.80
CA LYS A 297 8.40 -1.80 -1.99
C LYS A 297 7.68 -1.70 -3.33
N SER A 298 6.40 -2.08 -3.37
CA SER A 298 5.59 -2.02 -4.59
C SER A 298 5.15 -0.60 -4.94
N LEU A 299 5.24 0.32 -3.97
CA LEU A 299 4.96 1.73 -4.16
C LEU A 299 6.16 2.42 -4.82
N SER A 300 5.88 3.37 -5.70
CA SER A 300 6.89 4.32 -6.18
C SER A 300 7.41 5.18 -5.02
N GLU A 301 8.49 5.92 -5.25
CA GLU A 301 9.06 6.79 -4.22
C GLU A 301 8.04 7.81 -3.68
N ASP A 302 7.33 8.51 -4.57
CA ASP A 302 6.33 9.51 -4.18
C ASP A 302 5.14 8.88 -3.44
N GLU A 303 4.67 7.72 -3.91
CA GLU A 303 3.61 6.96 -3.25
C GLU A 303 4.06 6.47 -1.87
N GLY A 304 5.29 5.98 -1.73
CA GLY A 304 5.86 5.53 -0.46
C GLY A 304 6.00 6.67 0.55
N VAL A 305 6.42 7.84 0.10
CA VAL A 305 6.48 9.06 0.94
C VAL A 305 5.09 9.47 1.39
N ALA A 306 4.12 9.53 0.48
CA ALA A 306 2.74 9.85 0.81
C ALA A 306 2.15 8.84 1.79
N PHE A 307 2.35 7.55 1.54
CA PHE A 307 1.91 6.46 2.42
C PHE A 307 2.47 6.65 3.82
N LEU A 308 3.80 6.77 3.97
CA LEU A 308 4.44 6.97 5.27
C LEU A 308 4.05 8.28 5.94
N TYR A 309 3.68 9.31 5.20
CA TYR A 309 3.19 10.55 5.78
C TYR A 309 1.79 10.40 6.38
N TRP A 310 0.87 9.74 5.67
CA TRP A 310 -0.54 9.68 6.07
C TRP A 310 -0.82 8.55 7.07
N THR A 311 -0.29 7.35 6.83
CA THR A 311 -0.70 6.13 7.54
C THR A 311 -0.35 6.08 9.03
N PRO A 312 0.79 6.60 9.51
CA PRO A 312 1.06 6.63 10.96
C PRO A 312 0.01 7.45 11.72
N ARG A 313 -0.60 8.46 11.08
CA ARG A 313 -1.66 9.24 11.71
C ARG A 313 -2.97 8.46 11.77
N LEU A 314 -3.28 7.66 10.73
CA LEU A 314 -4.44 6.75 10.70
C LEU A 314 -4.44 5.75 11.85
N LEU A 315 -3.25 5.31 12.26
CA LEU A 315 -3.08 4.42 13.40
C LEU A 315 -3.51 5.05 14.75
N ASN A 316 -3.91 6.32 14.78
CA ASN A 316 -4.56 6.90 15.96
C ASN A 316 -6.07 6.68 16.02
N THR A 317 -6.68 5.98 15.06
CA THR A 317 -8.11 5.63 15.11
C THR A 317 -8.40 4.68 16.28
N PRO A 318 -9.30 5.03 17.22
CA PRO A 318 -9.54 4.23 18.43
C PRO A 318 -9.98 2.78 18.18
N GLN A 319 -10.70 2.53 17.08
CA GLN A 319 -11.15 1.19 16.69
C GLN A 319 -9.98 0.22 16.41
N PHE A 320 -8.77 0.71 16.16
CA PHE A 320 -7.59 -0.14 15.93
C PHE A 320 -6.90 -0.61 17.20
N TYR A 321 -7.10 0.06 18.34
CA TYR A 321 -6.30 -0.17 19.54
C TYR A 321 -6.35 -1.63 20.04
N PRO A 322 -7.52 -2.28 20.10
CA PRO A 322 -7.60 -3.69 20.52
C PRO A 322 -6.86 -4.66 19.60
N TYR A 323 -6.62 -4.27 18.35
CA TYR A 323 -6.12 -5.15 17.29
C TYR A 323 -4.63 -4.98 16.99
N PHE A 324 -3.97 -3.92 17.47
CA PHE A 324 -2.54 -3.68 17.21
C PHE A 324 -1.66 -4.87 17.55
N LYS A 325 -1.96 -5.53 18.69
CA LYS A 325 -1.19 -6.69 19.12
C LYS A 325 -1.37 -7.85 18.15
N THR A 326 -2.59 -8.14 17.71
CA THR A 326 -2.92 -9.33 16.90
C THR A 326 -2.50 -9.18 15.45
N THR A 327 -2.61 -7.98 14.88
CA THR A 327 -2.19 -7.71 13.49
C THR A 327 -0.68 -7.56 13.35
N GLY A 328 0.02 -7.15 14.40
CA GLY A 328 1.47 -6.92 14.33
C GLY A 328 1.86 -5.65 13.56
N ILE A 329 0.92 -4.72 13.36
CA ILE A 329 1.13 -3.49 12.57
C ILE A 329 2.39 -2.71 12.95
N PHE A 330 2.75 -2.62 14.24
CA PHE A 330 3.96 -1.87 14.64
C PHE A 330 5.26 -2.53 14.22
N VAL A 331 5.25 -3.86 14.04
CA VAL A 331 6.38 -4.59 13.47
C VAL A 331 6.49 -4.27 11.98
N ALA A 332 5.35 -4.21 11.27
CA ALA A 332 5.30 -3.80 9.86
C ALA A 332 5.82 -2.37 9.67
N VAL A 333 5.30 -1.42 10.45
CA VAL A 333 5.74 -0.02 10.46
C VAL A 333 7.25 0.08 10.70
N ARG A 334 7.77 -0.66 11.69
CA ARG A 334 9.21 -0.66 11.98
C ARG A 334 10.03 -1.24 10.83
N ALA A 335 9.57 -2.32 10.21
CA ALA A 335 10.27 -2.95 9.09
C ALA A 335 10.39 -1.99 7.89
N VAL A 336 9.29 -1.31 7.53
CA VAL A 336 9.28 -0.31 6.45
C VAL A 336 10.19 0.87 6.79
N TYR A 337 10.13 1.36 8.03
CA TYR A 337 10.99 2.44 8.48
C TYR A 337 12.48 2.07 8.37
N ASP A 338 12.88 0.89 8.89
CA ASP A 338 14.27 0.43 8.85
C ASP A 338 14.80 0.33 7.42
N GLU A 339 13.94 -0.10 6.50
CA GLU A 339 14.26 -0.17 5.09
C GLU A 339 14.43 1.21 4.48
N ARG A 340 13.42 2.08 4.62
CA ARG A 340 13.43 3.42 4.05
C ARG A 340 14.58 4.27 4.58
N MET A 341 14.86 4.20 5.87
CA MET A 341 16.02 4.90 6.45
C MET A 341 17.34 4.37 5.89
N GLY A 342 17.46 3.05 5.68
CA GLY A 342 18.65 2.49 5.06
C GLY A 342 18.90 2.98 3.63
N GLU A 343 17.84 3.22 2.85
CA GLU A 343 17.91 3.83 1.52
C GLU A 343 18.31 5.30 1.58
N LEU A 344 17.68 6.06 2.48
CA LEU A 344 17.89 7.50 2.63
C LEU A 344 19.28 7.84 3.16
N GLU A 345 19.76 7.10 4.17
CA GLU A 345 21.13 7.22 4.70
C GLU A 345 22.17 6.95 3.60
N GLY A 346 21.88 6.01 2.69
CA GLY A 346 22.75 5.70 1.55
C GLY A 346 22.82 6.83 0.52
N ARG A 347 21.75 7.64 0.41
CA ARG A 347 21.68 8.83 -0.47
C ARG A 347 22.15 10.11 0.22
N GLY A 348 22.20 10.14 1.54
CA GLY A 348 22.49 11.35 2.32
C GLY A 348 21.36 12.38 2.29
N ASP A 349 20.11 11.93 2.09
CA ASP A 349 18.94 12.81 2.01
C ASP A 349 18.35 13.10 3.39
N LEU A 350 19.00 14.04 4.10
CA LEU A 350 18.64 14.40 5.47
C LEU A 350 17.19 14.92 5.60
N GLU A 351 16.67 15.60 4.59
CA GLU A 351 15.30 16.15 4.63
C GLU A 351 14.26 15.02 4.62
N MET A 352 14.47 14.04 3.74
CA MET A 352 13.59 12.88 3.66
C MET A 352 13.76 11.95 4.86
N GLU A 353 14.97 11.84 5.43
CA GLU A 353 15.20 11.15 6.71
C GLU A 353 14.36 11.77 7.82
N ILE A 354 14.44 13.10 7.98
CA ILE A 354 13.66 13.87 8.96
C ILE A 354 12.16 13.68 8.74
N THR A 355 11.70 13.75 7.49
CA THR A 355 10.27 13.60 7.15
C THR A 355 9.75 12.20 7.47
N THR A 356 10.53 11.16 7.16
CA THR A 356 10.18 9.76 7.42
C THR A 356 10.09 9.49 8.93
N ILE A 357 11.10 9.91 9.69
CA ILE A 357 11.12 9.69 11.14
C ILE A 357 10.07 10.54 11.87
N ASN A 358 9.79 11.75 11.38
CA ASN A 358 8.72 12.60 11.90
C ASN A 358 7.40 11.84 11.90
N ALA A 359 7.05 11.15 10.82
CA ALA A 359 5.75 10.50 10.70
C ALA A 359 5.55 9.39 11.76
N VAL A 360 6.55 8.53 11.95
CA VAL A 360 6.50 7.43 12.93
C VAL A 360 6.52 7.94 14.36
N VAL A 361 7.36 8.94 14.67
CA VAL A 361 7.47 9.48 16.02
C VAL A 361 6.26 10.34 16.40
N TRP A 362 5.65 11.04 15.44
CA TRP A 362 4.39 11.75 15.67
C TRP A 362 3.22 10.81 15.94
N MET A 363 3.13 9.69 15.22
CA MET A 363 2.17 8.63 15.56
C MET A 363 2.34 8.21 17.01
N ALA A 364 3.57 7.90 17.44
CA ALA A 364 3.84 7.50 18.81
C ALA A 364 3.45 8.55 19.85
N TYR A 365 3.69 9.83 19.57
CA TYR A 365 3.23 10.94 20.42
C TYR A 365 1.71 10.94 20.58
N HIS A 366 0.97 10.89 19.46
CA HIS A 366 -0.48 10.94 19.51
C HIS A 366 -1.04 9.70 20.22
N MET A 367 -0.60 8.51 19.83
CA MET A 367 -1.00 7.26 20.44
C MET A 367 -0.75 7.23 21.94
N THR A 368 0.38 7.77 22.41
CA THR A 368 0.70 7.79 23.83
C THR A 368 -0.27 8.68 24.63
N LYS A 369 -0.88 9.67 23.99
CA LYS A 369 -1.88 10.55 24.62
C LYS A 369 -3.28 9.96 24.66
N VAL A 370 -3.67 9.18 23.66
CA VAL A 370 -5.07 8.78 23.47
C VAL A 370 -5.33 7.28 23.64
N ALA A 371 -4.35 6.42 23.36
CA ALA A 371 -4.53 4.98 23.45
C ALA A 371 -4.34 4.47 24.88
N PRO A 372 -5.08 3.43 25.30
CA PRO A 372 -4.80 2.73 26.54
C PRO A 372 -3.34 2.30 26.61
N PHE A 373 -2.75 2.36 27.81
CA PHE A 373 -1.32 2.08 28.00
C PHE A 373 -0.87 0.74 27.41
N GLN A 374 -1.71 -0.30 27.53
CA GLN A 374 -1.41 -1.66 27.07
C GLN A 374 -1.43 -1.79 25.55
N ASP A 375 -2.21 -0.95 24.87
CA ASP A 375 -2.45 -1.03 23.42
C ASP A 375 -1.58 -0.01 22.67
N GLY A 376 -1.24 1.13 23.27
CA GLY A 376 -0.38 2.13 22.66
C GLY A 376 1.07 2.06 23.15
N PRO A 377 1.42 2.83 24.21
CA PRO A 377 2.80 2.97 24.70
C PRO A 377 3.55 1.66 24.90
N MET A 378 2.88 0.64 25.47
CA MET A 378 3.52 -0.66 25.69
C MET A 378 3.93 -1.33 24.37
N LEU A 379 3.04 -1.32 23.37
CA LEU A 379 3.31 -1.95 22.07
C LEU A 379 4.31 -1.15 21.24
N LEU A 380 4.27 0.19 21.28
CA LEU A 380 5.28 1.04 20.64
C LEU A 380 6.69 0.72 21.17
N VAL A 381 6.84 0.49 22.46
CA VAL A 381 8.12 0.10 23.08
C VAL A 381 8.51 -1.34 22.72
N LYS A 382 7.56 -2.28 22.75
CA LYS A 382 7.87 -3.71 22.52
C LYS A 382 8.08 -4.08 21.06
N GLN A 383 7.22 -3.59 20.17
CA GLN A 383 7.12 -4.01 18.77
C GLN A 383 7.73 -2.98 17.81
N CYS A 384 7.55 -1.67 18.06
CA CYS A 384 8.09 -0.63 17.19
C CYS A 384 9.54 -0.22 17.53
N GLY A 385 10.01 -0.51 18.75
CA GLY A 385 11.33 -0.04 19.21
C GLY A 385 11.39 1.48 19.33
N ILE A 386 10.28 2.12 19.75
CA ILE A 386 10.12 3.58 19.66
C ILE A 386 11.22 4.40 20.36
N LEU A 387 11.84 3.88 21.41
CA LEU A 387 12.90 4.60 22.14
C LEU A 387 14.17 4.81 21.29
N GLU A 388 14.50 3.83 20.45
CA GLU A 388 15.61 3.92 19.48
C GLU A 388 15.28 4.95 18.39
N LEU A 389 14.04 4.89 17.87
CA LEU A 389 13.54 5.86 16.90
C LEU A 389 13.56 7.28 17.46
N MET A 390 13.17 7.47 18.72
CA MET A 390 13.24 8.76 19.41
C MET A 390 14.68 9.26 19.56
N GLY A 391 15.64 8.37 19.89
CA GLY A 391 17.06 8.75 19.96
C GLY A 391 17.57 9.24 18.60
N HIS A 392 17.28 8.49 17.52
CA HIS A 392 17.65 8.88 16.17
C HIS A 392 16.98 10.21 15.75
N PHE A 393 15.69 10.35 16.05
CA PHE A 393 14.91 11.55 15.80
C PHE A 393 15.48 12.79 16.46
N VAL A 394 15.87 12.68 17.73
CA VAL A 394 16.53 13.76 18.47
C VAL A 394 17.86 14.14 17.82
N VAL A 395 18.66 13.16 17.39
CA VAL A 395 19.93 13.43 16.69
C VAL A 395 19.70 14.13 15.35
N LEU A 396 18.79 13.65 14.50
CA LEU A 396 18.50 14.25 13.20
C LEU A 396 18.02 15.69 13.36
N HIS A 397 17.05 15.91 14.25
CA HIS A 397 16.56 17.26 14.53
C HIS A 397 17.62 18.14 15.18
N SER A 398 18.59 17.61 15.92
CA SER A 398 19.68 18.45 16.45
C SER A 398 20.61 19.00 15.36
N LYS A 399 20.60 18.40 14.16
CA LYS A 399 21.39 18.84 12.99
C LYS A 399 20.63 19.77 12.05
N ASP A 400 19.29 19.75 12.08
CA ASP A 400 18.46 20.59 11.21
C ASP A 400 18.70 22.08 11.49
N LYS A 401 19.08 22.83 10.46
CA LYS A 401 19.39 24.27 10.57
C LYS A 401 18.15 25.14 10.60
N ARG A 402 16.99 24.60 10.22
CA ARG A 402 15.73 25.33 10.24
C ARG A 402 15.33 25.59 11.69
N ALA A 403 15.08 26.87 12.00
CA ALA A 403 14.53 27.23 13.29
C ALA A 403 13.08 26.72 13.38
N LEU A 404 12.86 25.69 14.20
CA LEU A 404 11.51 25.24 14.54
C LEU A 404 10.82 26.34 15.37
N ARG A 405 9.57 26.68 15.04
CA ARG A 405 8.79 27.61 15.87
C ARG A 405 8.62 27.01 17.26
N SER A 406 8.68 27.82 18.31
CA SER A 406 8.57 27.32 19.70
C SER A 406 7.24 26.60 19.97
N THR A 407 6.16 27.03 19.33
CA THR A 407 4.83 26.39 19.36
C THR A 407 4.75 25.10 18.54
N GLU A 408 5.76 24.84 17.72
CA GLU A 408 5.89 23.74 16.78
C GLU A 408 7.27 23.07 16.98
N ASN A 409 7.68 22.77 18.21
CA ASN A 409 8.83 21.90 18.47
C ASN A 409 8.34 20.45 18.69
N PRO A 410 7.95 19.70 17.61
CA PRO A 410 7.59 18.31 17.70
C PRO A 410 8.56 17.48 18.53
N PRO A 411 9.89 17.63 18.34
CA PRO A 411 10.78 16.68 18.97
C PRO A 411 10.75 16.76 20.48
N ARG A 412 10.75 17.97 21.04
CA ARG A 412 10.61 18.17 22.48
C ARG A 412 9.30 17.62 23.03
N ARG A 413 8.17 17.85 22.35
CA ARG A 413 6.84 17.38 22.81
C ARG A 413 6.75 15.85 22.88
N VAL A 414 7.35 15.16 21.92
CA VAL A 414 7.41 13.69 21.94
C VAL A 414 8.18 13.23 23.17
N ILE A 415 9.36 13.81 23.43
CA ILE A 415 10.19 13.46 24.59
C ILE A 415 9.45 13.72 25.89
N GLU A 416 8.77 14.86 26.02
CA GLU A 416 8.01 15.22 27.22
C GLU A 416 6.89 14.21 27.51
N VAL A 417 6.14 13.78 26.50
CA VAL A 417 5.09 12.76 26.66
C VAL A 417 5.66 11.42 27.12
N PHE A 418 6.78 10.98 26.55
CA PHE A 418 7.43 9.75 27.00
C PHE A 418 8.14 9.92 28.35
N THR A 419 8.52 11.13 28.73
CA THR A 419 9.01 11.47 30.07
C THR A 419 7.90 11.27 31.11
N ASP A 420 6.67 11.64 30.80
CA ASP A 420 5.53 11.37 31.68
C ASP A 420 5.24 9.87 31.81
N VAL A 421 5.35 9.11 30.70
CA VAL A 421 5.29 7.64 30.73
C VAL A 421 6.39 7.06 31.62
N ALA A 422 7.63 7.56 31.49
CA ALA A 422 8.75 7.15 32.32
C ALA A 422 8.49 7.41 33.80
N ARG A 423 8.04 8.62 34.18
CA ARG A 423 7.69 8.96 35.57
C ARG A 423 6.63 8.01 36.12
N ALA A 424 5.54 7.81 35.36
CA ALA A 424 4.47 6.90 35.76
C ALA A 424 4.95 5.45 35.93
N LEU A 425 5.85 4.98 35.07
CA LEU A 425 6.46 3.64 35.19
C LEU A 425 7.41 3.55 36.37
N ASN A 426 8.15 4.62 36.68
CA ASN A 426 9.11 4.64 37.78
C ASN A 426 8.42 4.53 39.15
N LEU A 427 7.17 5.00 39.26
CA LEU A 427 6.31 4.82 40.44
C LEU A 427 5.83 3.38 40.64
N ARG A 428 5.85 2.53 39.60
CA ARG A 428 5.46 1.12 39.72
C ARG A 428 6.51 0.32 40.47
N SER A 429 6.11 -0.81 41.07
CA SER A 429 7.01 -1.73 41.77
C SER A 429 8.26 -2.05 40.91
N GLY A 430 9.44 -2.13 41.55
CA GLY A 430 10.67 -2.57 40.89
C GLY A 430 10.58 -4.00 40.33
N LYS A 431 9.58 -4.78 40.75
CA LYS A 431 9.27 -6.11 40.21
C LYS A 431 8.44 -6.06 38.90
N ASN A 432 7.99 -4.89 38.45
CA ASN A 432 7.23 -4.79 37.21
C ASN A 432 8.14 -5.05 35.99
N GLU A 433 7.85 -6.12 35.24
CA GLU A 433 8.66 -6.55 34.09
C GLU A 433 8.69 -5.52 32.96
N PHE A 434 7.58 -4.81 32.73
CA PHE A 434 7.57 -3.77 31.71
C PHE A 434 8.43 -2.56 32.11
N ARG A 435 8.40 -2.10 33.36
CA ARG A 435 9.30 -1.06 33.88
C ARG A 435 10.77 -1.45 33.66
N LYS A 436 11.14 -2.69 34.01
CA LYS A 436 12.51 -3.18 33.82
C LYS A 436 12.92 -3.16 32.34
N ARG A 437 12.05 -3.66 31.46
CA ARG A 437 12.29 -3.66 30.01
C ARG A 437 12.37 -2.25 29.43
N PHE A 438 11.45 -1.36 29.79
CA PHE A 438 11.46 0.03 29.39
C PHE A 438 12.75 0.72 29.82
N LYS A 439 13.15 0.57 31.09
CA LYS A 439 14.41 1.11 31.62
C LYS A 439 15.61 0.56 30.84
N LEU A 440 15.66 -0.75 30.61
CA LEU A 440 16.75 -1.38 29.86
C LEU A 440 16.86 -0.83 28.43
N LEU A 441 15.74 -0.69 27.73
CA LEU A 441 15.71 -0.14 26.37
C LEU A 441 16.11 1.34 26.37
N LEU A 442 15.61 2.14 27.31
CA LEU A 442 15.99 3.55 27.43
C LEU A 442 17.50 3.70 27.70
N ARG A 443 18.07 2.92 28.62
CA ARG A 443 19.52 2.95 28.94
C ARG A 443 20.40 2.77 27.70
N ARG A 444 19.98 1.92 26.77
CA ARG A 444 20.72 1.64 25.53
C ARG A 444 20.81 2.86 24.62
N GLU A 445 19.78 3.69 24.60
CA GLU A 445 19.67 4.81 23.68
C GLU A 445 20.03 6.15 24.33
N TRP A 446 19.86 6.25 25.65
CA TRP A 446 19.90 7.51 26.38
C TRP A 446 21.27 8.19 26.33
N TYR A 447 22.31 7.55 26.90
CA TYR A 447 23.65 8.15 26.93
C TYR A 447 24.29 8.28 25.53
N PRO A 448 24.18 7.28 24.62
CA PRO A 448 24.70 7.45 23.26
C PRO A 448 24.11 8.66 22.54
N THR A 449 22.80 8.89 22.69
CA THR A 449 22.13 10.06 22.13
C THR A 449 22.63 11.36 22.76
N LEU A 450 22.75 11.43 24.10
CA LEU A 450 23.33 12.60 24.79
C LEU A 450 24.74 12.92 24.32
N LYS A 451 25.57 11.89 24.17
CA LYS A 451 26.95 12.03 23.68
C LYS A 451 26.96 12.67 22.29
N VAL A 452 26.14 12.15 21.35
CA VAL A 452 26.04 12.70 19.99
C VAL A 452 25.53 14.15 20.02
N LEU A 453 24.52 14.47 20.82
CA LEU A 453 24.00 15.84 20.96
C LEU A 453 25.06 16.84 21.43
N ARG A 454 25.95 16.42 22.35
CA ARG A 454 27.02 17.26 22.90
C ARG A 454 28.24 17.37 21.99
N GLU A 455 28.54 16.31 21.23
CA GLU A 455 29.70 16.27 20.32
C GLU A 455 29.40 16.87 18.94
N THR A 456 28.14 17.10 18.58
CA THR A 456 27.76 17.68 17.29
C THR A 456 28.17 19.16 17.22
N LYS A 457 29.27 19.44 16.51
CA LYS A 457 29.83 20.79 16.34
C LYS A 457 28.94 21.71 15.51
N ASP A 458 28.35 21.17 14.44
CA ASP A 458 27.52 21.92 13.52
C ASP A 458 26.03 21.65 13.81
N ALA A 459 25.57 22.07 14.98
CA ALA A 459 24.19 21.81 15.40
C ALA A 459 23.22 22.93 15.00
N GLY A 460 21.93 22.60 14.97
CA GLY A 460 20.82 23.53 14.79
C GLY A 460 20.43 24.27 16.09
N PRO A 461 19.58 25.30 16.00
CA PRO A 461 19.19 26.13 17.14
C PRO A 461 18.44 25.37 18.25
N GLN A 462 17.85 24.21 17.94
CA GLN A 462 17.09 23.38 18.87
C GLN A 462 17.95 22.44 19.72
N ARG A 463 19.25 22.28 19.43
CA ARG A 463 20.13 21.30 20.11
C ARG A 463 20.03 21.35 21.63
N GLN A 464 20.20 22.53 22.22
CA GLN A 464 20.19 22.69 23.68
C GLN A 464 18.85 22.28 24.30
N SER A 465 17.73 22.74 23.70
CA SER A 465 16.38 22.39 24.15
C SER A 465 16.12 20.88 24.08
N LEU A 466 16.65 20.21 23.06
CA LEU A 466 16.55 18.74 22.92
C LEU A 466 17.46 18.01 23.90
N GLU A 467 18.66 18.51 24.15
CA GLU A 467 19.58 17.97 25.16
C GLU A 467 18.95 18.01 26.56
N GLU A 468 18.39 19.16 26.96
CA GLU A 468 17.69 19.33 28.23
C GLU A 468 16.47 18.39 28.36
N ALA A 469 15.65 18.29 27.31
CA ALA A 469 14.49 17.40 27.31
C ALA A 469 14.90 15.92 27.39
N TRP A 470 15.94 15.52 26.65
CA TRP A 470 16.44 14.15 26.63
C TRP A 470 17.13 13.76 27.94
N GLN A 471 17.83 14.70 28.59
CA GLN A 471 18.36 14.52 29.94
C GLN A 471 17.22 14.25 30.93
N SER A 472 16.20 15.11 30.95
CA SER A 472 15.01 14.97 31.80
C SER A 472 14.29 13.63 31.62
N PHE A 473 14.28 13.08 30.39
CA PHE A 473 13.73 11.76 30.12
C PHE A 473 14.49 10.63 30.83
N GLY A 474 15.83 10.69 30.88
CA GLY A 474 16.63 9.74 31.63
C GLY A 474 16.49 9.91 33.14
N ASP A 475 16.46 11.14 33.61
CA ASP A 475 16.27 11.47 35.03
C ASP A 475 14.93 10.89 35.55
N ALA A 476 13.87 10.96 34.74
CA ALA A 476 12.57 10.37 35.05
C ALA A 476 12.61 8.85 35.32
N MET A 477 13.62 8.14 34.79
CA MET A 477 13.87 6.71 35.03
C MET A 477 15.01 6.44 36.02
N ASN A 478 15.49 7.46 36.74
CA ASN A 478 16.65 7.40 37.63
C ASN A 478 17.89 6.81 36.92
N LEU A 479 18.19 7.34 35.74
CA LEU A 479 19.45 7.08 35.05
C LEU A 479 20.50 8.07 35.56
N ASP A 480 21.67 7.57 35.92
CA ASP A 480 22.78 8.39 36.41
C ASP A 480 23.80 8.55 35.28
N GLU A 481 24.05 9.78 34.85
CA GLU A 481 24.85 10.03 33.65
C GLU A 481 26.26 9.44 33.75
N ALA A 482 26.92 9.57 34.91
CA ALA A 482 28.27 9.05 35.11
C ALA A 482 28.30 7.52 35.02
N ARG A 483 27.33 6.84 35.63
CA ARG A 483 27.17 5.39 35.53
C ARG A 483 26.84 4.94 34.11
N GLU A 484 25.86 5.56 33.45
CA GLU A 484 25.47 5.18 32.09
C GLU A 484 26.61 5.43 31.09
N LYS A 485 27.38 6.52 31.26
CA LYS A 485 28.61 6.78 30.51
C LYS A 485 29.62 5.64 30.65
N HIS A 486 29.92 5.27 31.89
CA HIS A 486 30.88 4.21 32.18
C HIS A 486 30.44 2.87 31.58
N GLU A 487 29.16 2.51 31.73
CA GLU A 487 28.60 1.29 31.14
C GLU A 487 28.66 1.32 29.61
N TYR A 488 28.33 2.44 28.98
CA TYR A 488 28.44 2.61 27.53
C TYR A 488 29.89 2.44 27.05
N GLU A 489 30.86 3.04 27.73
CA GLU A 489 32.28 2.90 27.38
C GLU A 489 32.77 1.45 27.52
N LEU A 490 32.35 0.76 28.58
CA LEU A 490 32.63 -0.66 28.78
C LEU A 490 31.97 -1.52 27.70
N ASP A 491 30.72 -1.24 27.35
CA ASP A 491 30.00 -1.98 26.32
C ASP A 491 30.56 -1.72 24.93
N MET A 492 31.02 -0.51 24.62
CA MET A 492 31.76 -0.20 23.40
C MET A 492 33.07 -0.98 23.33
N LYS A 493 33.83 -1.05 24.44
CA LYS A 493 35.04 -1.87 24.52
C LYS A 493 34.74 -3.36 24.32
N ARG A 494 33.73 -3.89 25.01
CA ARG A 494 33.26 -5.29 24.82
C ARG A 494 32.80 -5.55 23.40
N ALA A 495 32.04 -4.63 22.80
CA ALA A 495 31.53 -4.77 21.43
C ALA A 495 32.67 -4.78 20.39
N ALA A 496 33.73 -4.01 20.62
CA ALA A 496 34.94 -4.07 19.81
C ALA A 496 35.62 -5.45 19.91
N ASP A 497 35.52 -6.14 21.04
CA ASP A 497 36.09 -7.48 21.25
C ASP A 497 35.14 -8.63 20.83
N ARG A 498 33.86 -8.35 20.57
CA ARG A 498 32.89 -9.36 20.18
C ARG A 498 33.11 -9.84 18.74
N ARG A 499 32.97 -11.15 18.58
CA ARG A 499 33.08 -11.87 17.30
C ARG A 499 31.73 -11.94 16.59
N CYS A 500 31.74 -12.27 15.31
CA CYS A 500 30.52 -12.50 14.53
C CYS A 500 29.77 -13.71 15.11
N SER A 501 28.46 -13.63 15.26
CA SER A 501 27.61 -14.72 15.77
C SER A 501 27.38 -15.81 14.72
N TRP A 502 27.51 -15.48 13.43
CA TRP A 502 27.40 -16.45 12.35
C TRP A 502 28.59 -17.41 12.36
N ARG A 503 28.34 -18.71 12.65
CA ARG A 503 29.39 -19.71 12.90
C ARG A 503 30.33 -19.92 11.71
N ASP A 504 29.81 -19.78 10.49
CA ASP A 504 30.61 -19.97 9.26
C ASP A 504 31.32 -18.68 8.81
N CYS A 505 31.23 -17.59 9.57
CA CYS A 505 32.00 -16.38 9.30
C CYS A 505 33.43 -16.51 9.84
N GLU A 506 34.44 -16.09 9.08
CA GLU A 506 35.83 -16.06 9.61
C GLU A 506 35.97 -15.19 10.88
N TYR A 507 35.14 -14.15 11.00
CA TYR A 507 35.09 -13.28 12.16
C TYR A 507 34.33 -13.87 13.34
N HIS A 508 33.80 -15.08 13.23
CA HIS A 508 33.37 -15.88 14.39
C HIS A 508 34.56 -16.28 15.26
N VAL A 509 35.73 -16.43 14.64
CA VAL A 509 36.99 -16.80 15.30
C VAL A 509 38.01 -15.65 15.30
N LYS A 510 37.99 -14.77 14.30
CA LYS A 510 38.86 -13.59 14.27
C LYS A 510 38.16 -12.37 14.85
N LYS A 511 38.91 -11.40 15.36
CA LYS A 511 38.35 -10.11 15.78
C LYS A 511 37.88 -9.34 14.53
N PRO A 512 36.58 -9.05 14.37
CA PRO A 512 36.09 -8.23 13.27
C PRO A 512 36.53 -6.77 13.43
N PRO A 513 36.71 -6.03 12.31
CA PRO A 513 36.99 -4.59 12.38
C PRO A 513 35.80 -3.80 12.95
N LYS A 514 34.57 -4.25 12.67
CA LYS A 514 33.33 -3.67 13.20
C LYS A 514 32.26 -4.75 13.32
N THR A 515 31.46 -4.70 14.38
CA THR A 515 30.25 -5.52 14.51
C THR A 515 29.01 -4.66 14.65
N ARG A 516 27.87 -5.22 14.26
CA ARG A 516 26.53 -4.65 14.45
C ARG A 516 25.73 -5.61 15.31
N ALA A 517 25.02 -5.11 16.31
CA ALA A 517 24.10 -5.94 17.07
C ALA A 517 22.91 -6.38 16.21
N CYS A 518 22.36 -7.55 16.51
CA CYS A 518 21.01 -7.88 16.11
C CYS A 518 20.06 -6.87 16.75
N VAL A 519 19.29 -6.14 15.92
CA VAL A 519 18.30 -5.15 16.38
C VAL A 519 17.23 -5.80 17.28
N GLY A 520 16.93 -7.09 17.08
CA GLY A 520 15.92 -7.79 17.86
C GLY A 520 16.36 -8.14 19.28
N CYS A 521 17.41 -8.94 19.44
CA CYS A 521 17.85 -9.39 20.76
C CYS A 521 18.97 -8.52 21.37
N ASN A 522 19.76 -7.83 20.54
CA ASN A 522 20.99 -7.12 20.89
C ASN A 522 22.08 -8.01 21.55
N GLU A 523 21.89 -9.33 21.51
CA GLU A 523 22.81 -10.33 22.05
C GLU A 523 23.79 -10.79 20.96
N ALA A 524 23.25 -11.22 19.81
CA ALA A 524 24.02 -11.58 18.64
C ALA A 524 24.64 -10.35 17.96
N ARG A 525 25.84 -10.51 17.38
CA ARG A 525 26.62 -9.45 16.73
C ARG A 525 27.12 -9.97 15.38
N TYR A 526 27.04 -9.17 14.33
CA TYR A 526 27.44 -9.58 12.99
C TYR A 526 28.45 -8.61 12.40
N CYS A 527 29.45 -9.12 11.69
CA CYS A 527 30.39 -8.27 10.96
C CYS A 527 29.73 -7.55 9.77
N SER A 528 28.61 -8.08 9.26
CA SER A 528 27.90 -7.56 8.10
C SER A 528 26.40 -7.91 8.13
N LYS A 529 25.58 -7.16 7.38
CA LYS A 529 24.16 -7.50 7.15
C LYS A 529 24.01 -8.88 6.50
N ALA A 530 24.96 -9.28 5.65
CA ALA A 530 24.96 -10.59 5.01
C ALA A 530 25.09 -11.73 6.04
N CYS A 531 26.02 -11.63 6.99
CA CYS A 531 26.15 -12.63 8.06
C CYS A 531 24.91 -12.68 8.96
N GLN A 532 24.29 -11.53 9.25
CA GLN A 532 23.03 -11.51 9.98
C GLN A 532 21.93 -12.26 9.23
N ARG A 533 21.76 -12.01 7.92
CA ARG A 533 20.74 -12.70 7.10
C ARG A 533 20.99 -14.21 7.02
N LYS A 534 22.24 -14.64 6.89
CA LYS A 534 22.61 -16.06 6.91
C LYS A 534 22.31 -16.69 8.27
N ASP A 535 22.78 -16.11 9.37
CA ASP A 535 22.50 -16.61 10.71
C ASP A 535 20.99 -16.61 11.06
N TRP A 536 20.25 -15.66 10.48
CA TRP A 536 18.81 -15.61 10.61
C TRP A 536 18.11 -16.80 9.92
N ARG A 537 18.49 -17.11 8.68
CA ARG A 537 17.87 -18.17 7.87
C ARG A 537 18.40 -19.56 8.19
N GLU A 538 19.72 -19.69 8.27
CA GLU A 538 20.46 -20.94 8.37
C GLU A 538 20.94 -21.21 9.81
N GLY A 539 21.27 -20.16 10.57
CA GLY A 539 21.88 -20.28 11.91
C GLY A 539 20.92 -20.44 13.08
N GLY A 540 19.61 -20.46 12.81
CA GLY A 540 18.60 -20.58 13.85
C GLY A 540 18.46 -19.36 14.76
N HIS A 541 19.12 -18.23 14.43
CA HIS A 541 19.00 -17.02 15.25
C HIS A 541 17.58 -16.50 15.32
N ARG A 542 16.81 -16.69 14.24
CA ARG A 542 15.39 -16.36 14.17
C ARG A 542 14.60 -16.96 15.33
N ALA A 543 14.70 -18.26 15.56
CA ALA A 543 13.98 -18.96 16.64
C ALA A 543 14.41 -18.51 18.05
N GLN A 544 15.65 -18.05 18.18
CA GLN A 544 16.21 -17.61 19.47
C GLN A 544 15.95 -16.13 19.75
N CYS A 545 15.63 -15.33 18.73
CA CYS A 545 15.53 -13.89 18.85
C CYS A 545 14.34 -13.49 19.72
N LYS A 546 14.63 -12.93 20.92
CA LYS A 546 13.62 -12.50 21.89
C LYS A 546 12.57 -11.55 21.34
N ARG A 547 12.89 -10.70 20.35
CA ARG A 547 11.93 -9.78 19.73
C ARG A 547 10.77 -10.54 19.08
N LEU A 548 11.05 -11.64 18.39
CA LEU A 548 10.01 -12.41 17.70
C LEU A 548 9.06 -13.13 18.66
N LYS A 549 9.47 -13.39 19.91
CA LYS A 549 8.58 -13.99 20.92
C LYS A 549 7.37 -13.11 21.26
N ASP A 550 7.45 -11.80 21.02
CA ASP A 550 6.37 -10.85 21.27
C ASP A 550 5.56 -10.50 20.00
N VAL A 551 5.93 -11.09 18.85
CA VAL A 551 5.26 -10.87 17.56
C VAL A 551 4.25 -12.00 17.34
N PRO A 552 3.02 -11.70 16.88
CA PRO A 552 2.06 -12.75 16.52
C PRO A 552 2.65 -13.71 15.49
N GLN A 553 2.38 -15.01 15.67
CA GLN A 553 2.82 -16.04 14.74
C GLN A 553 2.28 -15.80 13.32
N SER A 554 1.03 -15.32 13.21
CA SER A 554 0.40 -14.94 11.94
C SER A 554 1.19 -13.88 11.17
N PHE A 555 1.77 -12.89 11.87
CA PHE A 555 2.61 -11.86 11.25
C PHE A 555 3.91 -12.47 10.72
N ILE A 556 4.53 -13.38 11.48
CA ILE A 556 5.75 -14.07 11.07
C ILE A 556 5.49 -14.88 9.80
N GLU A 557 4.38 -15.61 9.74
CA GLU A 557 3.95 -16.38 8.58
C GLU A 557 3.67 -15.47 7.38
N MET A 558 2.98 -14.33 7.58
CA MET A 558 2.71 -13.35 6.53
C MET A 558 4.02 -12.79 5.94
N GLN A 559 4.99 -12.43 6.80
CA GLN A 559 6.30 -11.96 6.35
C GLN A 559 7.08 -13.05 5.60
N GLU A 560 7.01 -14.31 6.05
CA GLU A 560 7.66 -15.45 5.35
C GLU A 560 7.07 -15.69 3.97
N ARG A 561 5.74 -15.67 3.86
CA ARG A 561 5.05 -15.81 2.57
C ARG A 561 5.50 -14.70 1.60
N GLU A 562 5.60 -13.47 2.07
CA GLU A 562 6.04 -12.36 1.24
C GLU A 562 7.53 -12.43 0.86
N GLU A 563 8.41 -12.80 1.79
CA GLU A 563 9.84 -13.02 1.49
C GLU A 563 10.03 -14.14 0.47
N ASN A 564 9.32 -15.26 0.61
CA ASN A 564 9.38 -16.38 -0.33
C ASN A 564 8.86 -15.98 -1.71
N ARG A 565 7.76 -15.22 -1.79
CA ARG A 565 7.22 -14.68 -3.05
C ARG A 565 8.24 -13.79 -3.76
N ASN A 566 8.87 -12.86 -3.03
CA ASN A 566 9.89 -11.96 -3.60
C ASN A 566 11.14 -12.70 -4.10
N VAL A 567 11.53 -13.80 -3.44
CA VAL A 567 12.64 -14.65 -3.91
C VAL A 567 12.26 -15.38 -5.20
N ALA A 568 11.04 -15.92 -5.30
CA ALA A 568 10.57 -16.61 -6.49
C ALA A 568 10.54 -15.70 -7.74
N GLU A 569 10.11 -14.44 -7.59
CA GLU A 569 10.11 -13.47 -8.69
C GLU A 569 11.50 -13.00 -9.10
N SER A 570 12.40 -12.83 -8.12
CA SER A 570 13.79 -12.52 -8.40
C SER A 570 14.46 -13.65 -9.20
N ALA A 571 14.09 -14.90 -8.93
CA ALA A 571 14.55 -16.05 -9.70
C ALA A 571 13.96 -16.09 -11.12
N SER A 572 12.66 -15.86 -11.29
CA SER A 572 12.00 -15.92 -12.60
C SER A 572 12.43 -14.79 -13.55
N SER A 573 12.62 -13.58 -13.02
CA SER A 573 13.10 -12.42 -13.79
C SER A 573 14.56 -12.59 -14.27
N GLY A 574 15.40 -13.29 -13.49
CA GLY A 574 16.77 -13.64 -13.88
C GLY A 574 16.85 -14.58 -15.08
N THR A 575 15.90 -15.52 -15.20
CA THR A 575 15.90 -16.53 -16.28
C THR A 575 15.51 -15.95 -17.66
N ARG A 576 14.70 -14.87 -17.71
CA ARG A 576 14.31 -14.24 -18.98
C ARG A 576 15.45 -13.48 -19.68
N ARG A 577 16.51 -13.07 -18.96
CA ARG A 577 17.60 -12.24 -19.54
C ARG A 577 18.67 -13.02 -20.34
N LEU A 578 18.60 -14.35 -20.43
CA LEU A 578 19.61 -15.17 -21.13
C LEU A 578 19.15 -15.82 -22.44
N ARG A 579 17.93 -15.55 -22.91
CA ARG A 579 17.52 -15.86 -24.30
C ARG A 579 17.66 -14.64 -25.19
N SER A 580 18.87 -14.10 -25.29
CA SER A 580 19.23 -13.29 -26.47
C SER A 580 19.12 -14.21 -27.68
N ARG A 581 18.09 -13.98 -28.50
CA ARG A 581 17.97 -14.60 -29.82
C ARG A 581 19.30 -14.39 -30.57
N PRO A 582 19.91 -15.42 -31.16
CA PRO A 582 21.03 -15.20 -32.06
C PRO A 582 20.51 -14.30 -33.20
N PHE A 583 21.14 -13.15 -33.38
CA PHE A 583 20.98 -12.37 -34.60
C PHE A 583 21.44 -13.27 -35.76
N GLN A 584 20.51 -13.62 -36.65
CA GLN A 584 20.79 -14.09 -38.01
C GLN A 584 20.46 -12.97 -38.98
#